data_AF-Q4FR66-F1
#
_entry.id   AF-Q4FR66-F1
#
_cell.length_a   1.000
_cell.length_b   1.000
_cell.length_c   1.000
_cell.angle_alpha   90.00
_cell.angle_beta   90.00
_cell.angle_gamma   90.00
#
_symmetry.space_group_name_H-M   'P 1'
#
loop_
_entity.id
_entity.type
_entity.pdbx_description
1 polymer ?
#
loop_
_entity_poly.entity_id
_entity_poly.type
_entity_poly.pdbx_seq_one_letter_code
_entity_poly.pdbx_strand_id
1 'polypeptide(L)'
;MIINAQDSSVSTITHHSPSKSDTATKDNVVINTALDGNSNESSSHEDSVDITQLSPPLKVDLSLIYNFLGARTSQAWVNAAIDNLALIIQDHANCEKKAAGTAMNLIFRYEFSYDLQRKLAQLIREEMLHYEQVLGIMHERGQAWKYLSAGRYAKGMLKHKRTYEPAAMIDVLIIGAFIEARSCERFAALAEVINDERLAKYYRYLLKSESRHFEDYLALAQSLSDDSIDERVTFFKEVEAELISTPDTELRFHSGDPVAL
;
A
#
# COMPACT_ATOMS: atom_id res chain seq x y z
N MET A 1 -16.11 -17.02 7.68
CA MET A 1 -17.28 -17.93 7.59
C MET A 1 -17.29 -18.45 6.16
N ILE A 2 -16.70 -19.63 5.95
CA ILE A 2 -16.61 -20.27 4.63
C ILE A 2 -17.88 -21.08 4.46
N ILE A 3 -18.68 -20.78 3.43
CA ILE A 3 -19.85 -21.58 3.08
C ILE A 3 -19.58 -22.17 1.70
N ASN A 4 -19.18 -23.45 1.71
CA ASN A 4 -19.28 -24.34 0.57
C ASN A 4 -20.76 -24.70 0.36
N ALA A 5 -21.23 -24.62 -0.89
CA ALA A 5 -22.49 -25.22 -1.31
C ALA A 5 -22.17 -26.43 -2.21
N GLN A 6 -22.62 -27.60 -1.77
CA GLN A 6 -22.63 -28.84 -2.55
C GLN A 6 -24.08 -29.18 -2.94
N ASP A 7 -24.22 -29.57 -4.20
CA ASP A 7 -25.15 -30.53 -4.81
C ASP A 7 -26.67 -30.49 -4.55
N SER A 8 -27.40 -30.43 -5.67
CA SER A 8 -28.57 -31.30 -5.86
C SER A 8 -28.93 -31.49 -7.35
N SER A 9 -28.73 -32.75 -7.79
CA SER A 9 -29.59 -33.58 -8.65
C SER A 9 -29.81 -33.28 -10.14
N VAL A 10 -29.41 -34.30 -10.90
CA VAL A 10 -29.64 -34.64 -12.32
C VAL A 10 -31.12 -34.93 -12.62
N SER A 11 -31.56 -34.60 -13.85
CA SER A 11 -32.64 -35.33 -14.54
C SER A 11 -32.42 -35.29 -16.06
N THR A 12 -32.26 -36.47 -16.64
CA THR A 12 -32.04 -36.77 -18.06
C THR A 12 -33.38 -37.07 -18.73
N ILE A 13 -33.68 -36.47 -19.89
CA ILE A 13 -34.61 -37.04 -20.88
C ILE A 13 -34.02 -36.86 -22.29
N THR A 14 -33.99 -37.96 -23.03
CA THR A 14 -33.41 -38.12 -24.38
C THR A 14 -34.47 -38.15 -25.48
N HIS A 15 -34.04 -37.64 -26.66
CA HIS A 15 -34.36 -38.01 -28.06
C HIS A 15 -35.74 -37.74 -28.71
N HIS A 16 -35.75 -36.87 -29.74
CA HIS A 16 -35.83 -37.30 -31.16
C HIS A 16 -35.51 -36.15 -32.15
N SER A 17 -34.65 -36.42 -33.13
CA SER A 17 -34.55 -35.68 -34.42
C SER A 17 -35.33 -36.43 -35.51
N PRO A 18 -35.56 -35.91 -36.74
CA PRO A 18 -34.52 -36.01 -37.76
C PRO A 18 -34.47 -34.94 -38.89
N SER A 19 -33.26 -34.84 -39.48
CA SER A 19 -32.91 -34.62 -40.91
C SER A 19 -33.24 -33.28 -41.59
N LYS A 20 -32.49 -32.73 -42.55
CA LYS A 20 -31.23 -32.95 -43.34
C LYS A 20 -31.07 -31.61 -44.12
N SER A 21 -29.93 -31.10 -44.58
CA SER A 21 -28.93 -31.66 -45.51
C SER A 21 -27.83 -30.60 -45.76
N ASP A 22 -26.58 -31.06 -45.92
CA ASP A 22 -25.60 -30.77 -46.99
C ASP A 22 -25.21 -29.30 -47.28
N THR A 23 -23.94 -28.88 -47.40
CA THR A 23 -22.79 -29.47 -48.12
C THR A 23 -21.47 -28.81 -47.68
N ALA A 24 -20.38 -29.55 -47.82
CA ALA A 24 -19.00 -29.18 -47.52
C ALA A 24 -18.27 -28.48 -48.68
N THR A 25 -17.25 -27.67 -48.37
CA THR A 25 -15.99 -27.65 -49.13
C THR A 25 -14.80 -27.24 -48.24
N LYS A 26 -13.73 -28.04 -48.30
CA LYS A 26 -12.40 -27.77 -47.75
C LYS A 26 -11.57 -27.08 -48.82
N ASP A 27 -10.69 -26.15 -48.43
CA ASP A 27 -9.47 -25.87 -49.19
C ASP A 27 -8.26 -25.73 -48.25
N ASN A 28 -7.22 -26.49 -48.59
CA ASN A 28 -5.88 -26.49 -48.00
C ASN A 28 -5.05 -25.37 -48.64
N VAL A 29 -4.19 -24.70 -47.87
CA VAL A 29 -2.97 -24.08 -48.41
C VAL A 29 -1.79 -24.39 -47.49
N VAL A 30 -0.74 -24.95 -48.09
CA VAL A 30 0.54 -25.33 -47.48
C VAL A 30 1.60 -24.24 -47.77
N ILE A 31 2.18 -23.71 -46.69
CA ILE A 31 3.58 -23.31 -46.38
C ILE A 31 4.61 -23.20 -47.53
N ASN A 32 5.34 -22.06 -47.65
CA ASN A 32 6.79 -21.95 -47.37
C ASN A 32 7.50 -20.60 -47.71
N THR A 33 8.34 -20.17 -46.74
CA THR A 33 9.65 -19.45 -46.83
C THR A 33 9.67 -18.01 -47.40
N ALA A 34 10.40 -17.01 -46.86
CA ALA A 34 11.72 -17.02 -46.23
C ALA A 34 11.95 -15.81 -45.30
N LEU A 35 13.07 -15.92 -44.58
CA LEU A 35 13.69 -15.05 -43.57
C LEU A 35 13.96 -13.62 -44.06
N ASP A 36 13.76 -12.64 -43.18
CA ASP A 36 14.74 -11.57 -42.97
C ASP A 36 14.65 -11.10 -41.51
N GLY A 37 15.80 -11.09 -40.85
CA GLY A 37 15.95 -10.76 -39.44
C GLY A 37 15.87 -9.26 -39.21
N ASN A 38 15.15 -8.88 -38.16
CA ASN A 38 15.47 -7.66 -37.42
C ASN A 38 15.16 -7.91 -35.94
N SER A 39 16.17 -8.40 -35.22
CA SER A 39 16.20 -8.46 -33.77
C SER A 39 16.35 -7.04 -33.23
N ASN A 40 15.22 -6.37 -32.96
CA ASN A 40 15.22 -5.12 -32.22
C ASN A 40 15.11 -5.45 -30.72
N GLU A 41 16.25 -5.85 -30.13
CA GLU A 41 16.47 -5.73 -28.69
C GLU A 41 16.84 -4.27 -28.39
N SER A 42 15.91 -3.53 -27.76
CA SER A 42 16.08 -2.20 -27.13
C SER A 42 14.68 -1.57 -27.08
N SER A 43 14.04 -1.21 -25.97
CA SER A 43 14.54 -0.84 -24.65
C SER A 43 13.44 -1.03 -23.60
N SER A 44 13.66 -1.82 -22.55
CA SER A 44 12.79 -1.89 -21.36
C SER A 44 13.23 -0.88 -20.29
N HIS A 45 13.51 0.36 -20.70
CA HIS A 45 14.01 1.44 -19.84
C HIS A 45 13.16 2.70 -19.94
N GLU A 46 11.84 2.56 -19.81
CA GLU A 46 10.96 3.71 -19.61
C GLU A 46 9.87 3.27 -18.62
N ASP A 47 10.12 3.49 -17.32
CA ASP A 47 9.11 3.68 -16.25
C ASP A 47 9.75 3.72 -14.86
N SER A 48 11.05 3.38 -14.71
CA SER A 48 11.76 3.70 -13.47
C SER A 48 11.95 5.21 -13.38
N VAL A 49 11.15 5.88 -12.56
CA VAL A 49 11.43 7.27 -12.15
C VAL A 49 12.87 7.32 -11.65
N ASP A 50 13.72 8.02 -12.39
CA ASP A 50 15.13 8.16 -12.05
C ASP A 50 15.25 9.00 -10.78
N ILE A 51 15.38 8.33 -9.64
CA ILE A 51 15.55 8.94 -8.30
C ILE A 51 16.76 9.89 -8.29
N THR A 52 17.74 9.67 -9.18
CA THR A 52 18.91 10.56 -9.31
C THR A 52 18.52 11.95 -9.84
N GLN A 53 17.45 12.05 -10.63
CA GLN A 53 16.91 13.31 -11.17
C GLN A 53 15.89 14.01 -10.23
N LEU A 54 15.56 13.41 -9.09
CA LEU A 54 14.70 14.09 -8.11
C LEU A 54 15.36 15.39 -7.66
N SER A 55 14.63 16.49 -7.83
CA SER A 55 15.03 17.80 -7.29
C SER A 55 15.28 17.69 -5.79
N PRO A 56 16.23 18.45 -5.21
CA PRO A 56 16.45 18.43 -3.77
C PRO A 56 15.12 18.68 -3.06
N PRO A 57 14.71 17.79 -2.14
CA PRO A 57 13.41 17.91 -1.51
C PRO A 57 13.35 19.25 -0.78
N LEU A 58 12.33 20.05 -1.12
CA LEU A 58 11.97 21.23 -0.33
C LEU A 58 11.85 20.78 1.13
N LYS A 59 12.35 21.60 2.06
CA LYS A 59 12.21 21.32 3.49
C LYS A 59 10.72 21.13 3.80
N VAL A 60 10.31 19.89 4.08
CA VAL A 60 8.92 19.57 4.44
C VAL A 60 8.70 19.99 5.89
N ASP A 61 7.67 20.79 6.13
CA ASP A 61 7.28 21.16 7.49
C ASP A 61 6.52 20.00 8.14
N LEU A 62 7.13 19.39 9.15
CA LEU A 62 6.56 18.25 9.88
C LEU A 62 5.79 18.67 11.13
N SER A 63 5.58 19.98 11.36
CA SER A 63 4.90 20.48 12.55
C SER A 63 3.49 19.90 12.70
N LEU A 64 2.75 19.77 11.60
CA LEU A 64 1.41 19.17 11.61
C LEU A 64 1.46 17.68 11.98
N ILE A 65 2.41 16.93 11.42
CA ILE A 65 2.64 15.52 11.74
C ILE A 65 2.94 15.33 13.23
N TYR A 66 3.85 16.14 13.78
CA TYR A 66 4.24 16.06 15.18
C TYR A 66 3.11 16.44 16.14
N ASN A 67 2.25 17.38 15.75
CA ASN A 67 1.07 17.75 16.54
C ASN A 67 -0.03 16.68 16.46
N PHE A 68 -0.16 16.02 15.31
CA PHE A 68 -1.16 14.99 15.08
C PHE A 68 -0.85 13.70 15.86
N LEU A 69 0.40 13.20 15.78
CA LEU A 69 0.83 11.97 16.44
C LEU A 69 0.89 12.10 17.97
N GLY A 70 0.63 11.01 18.69
CA GLY A 70 0.62 10.97 20.16
C GLY A 70 1.98 10.66 20.81
N ALA A 71 2.91 10.10 20.04
CA ALA A 71 4.27 9.78 20.48
C ALA A 71 5.27 9.99 19.34
N ARG A 72 6.53 10.26 19.68
CA ARG A 72 7.64 10.30 18.71
C ARG A 72 8.20 8.90 18.51
N THR A 73 8.76 8.63 17.32
CA THR A 73 9.53 7.40 17.12
C THR A 73 10.71 7.38 18.09
N SER A 74 10.89 6.27 18.80
CA SER A 74 11.97 6.12 19.77
C SER A 74 13.32 5.93 19.09
N GLN A 75 14.39 6.36 19.77
CA GLN A 75 15.75 6.09 19.29
C GLN A 75 16.05 4.59 19.24
N ALA A 76 15.45 3.79 20.14
CA ALA A 76 15.60 2.34 20.14
C ALA A 76 15.07 1.72 18.83
N TRP A 77 13.91 2.17 18.36
CA TRP A 77 13.38 1.74 17.07
C TRP A 77 14.27 2.20 15.90
N VAL A 78 14.74 3.46 15.90
CA VAL A 78 15.64 3.97 14.84
C VAL A 78 16.91 3.13 14.77
N ASN A 79 17.55 2.86 15.90
CA ASN A 79 18.77 2.05 15.95
C ASN A 79 18.52 0.64 15.40
N ALA A 80 17.47 -0.04 15.87
CA ALA A 80 17.12 -1.36 15.38
C ALA A 80 16.79 -1.39 13.87
N ALA A 81 16.12 -0.34 13.37
CA ALA A 81 15.81 -0.18 11.96
C ALA A 81 17.08 -0.01 11.10
N ILE A 82 18.06 0.76 11.58
CA ILE A 82 19.35 0.93 10.89
C ILE A 82 20.15 -0.37 10.86
N ASP A 83 20.18 -1.10 11.98
CA ASP A 83 20.87 -2.39 12.07
C ASP A 83 20.23 -3.48 11.18
N ASN A 84 18.95 -3.29 10.79
CA ASN A 84 18.17 -4.26 10.02
C ASN A 84 17.56 -3.64 8.75
N LEU A 85 18.28 -2.72 8.12
CA LEU A 85 17.75 -1.88 7.03
C LEU A 85 17.12 -2.67 5.87
N ALA A 86 17.67 -3.83 5.50
CA ALA A 86 17.09 -4.68 4.45
C ALA A 86 15.66 -5.15 4.80
N LEU A 87 15.41 -5.50 6.06
CA LEU A 87 14.08 -5.87 6.53
C LEU A 87 13.13 -4.68 6.41
N ILE A 88 13.57 -3.51 6.88
CA ILE A 88 12.77 -2.27 6.88
C ILE A 88 12.38 -1.85 5.47
N ILE A 89 13.31 -1.89 4.50
CA ILE A 89 13.02 -1.57 3.10
C ILE A 89 11.96 -2.52 2.53
N GLN A 90 12.07 -3.82 2.81
CA GLN A 90 11.10 -4.77 2.28
C GLN A 90 9.73 -4.65 2.96
N ASP A 91 9.69 -4.41 4.27
CA ASP A 91 8.42 -4.18 4.95
C ASP A 91 7.77 -2.86 4.53
N HIS A 92 8.57 -1.85 4.21
CA HIS A 92 8.11 -0.63 3.54
C HIS A 92 7.45 -0.95 2.19
N ALA A 93 8.09 -1.74 1.32
CA ALA A 93 7.45 -2.20 0.07
C ALA A 93 6.10 -2.91 0.32
N ASN A 94 6.03 -3.75 1.36
CA ASN A 94 4.77 -4.37 1.75
C ASN A 94 3.73 -3.33 2.21
N CYS A 95 4.14 -2.26 2.90
CA CYS A 95 3.26 -1.19 3.33
C CYS A 95 2.63 -0.47 2.15
N GLU A 96 3.39 -0.08 1.13
CA GLU A 96 2.85 0.61 -0.06
C GLU A 96 1.81 -0.25 -0.77
N LYS A 97 2.14 -1.54 -0.96
CA LYS A 97 1.22 -2.51 -1.55
C LYS A 97 -0.05 -2.68 -0.72
N LYS A 98 0.05 -2.66 0.62
CA LYS A 98 -1.10 -2.76 1.53
C LYS A 98 -1.94 -1.46 1.54
N ALA A 99 -1.30 -0.30 1.45
CA ALA A 99 -1.97 1.00 1.37
C ALA A 99 -2.81 1.08 0.09
N ALA A 100 -2.21 0.76 -1.07
CA ALA A 100 -2.92 0.63 -2.34
C ALA A 100 -4.08 -0.38 -2.26
N GLY A 101 -3.85 -1.56 -1.68
CA GLY A 101 -4.89 -2.58 -1.51
C GLY A 101 -6.03 -2.14 -0.58
N THR A 102 -5.73 -1.38 0.47
CA THR A 102 -6.75 -0.82 1.38
C THR A 102 -7.59 0.22 0.67
N ALA A 103 -6.96 1.14 -0.06
CA ALA A 103 -7.64 2.15 -0.85
C ALA A 103 -8.52 1.53 -1.96
N MET A 104 -8.03 0.47 -2.62
CA MET A 104 -8.82 -0.29 -3.60
C MET A 104 -10.08 -0.90 -2.97
N ASN A 105 -9.96 -1.49 -1.78
CA ASN A 105 -11.12 -2.02 -1.06
C ASN A 105 -12.13 -0.94 -0.64
N LEU A 106 -11.67 0.29 -0.37
CA LEU A 106 -12.55 1.43 -0.10
C LEU A 106 -13.34 1.85 -1.35
N ILE A 107 -12.70 1.87 -2.53
CA ILE A 107 -13.39 2.19 -3.80
C ILE A 107 -14.56 1.23 -4.04
N PHE A 108 -14.34 -0.08 -3.92
CA PHE A 108 -15.39 -1.08 -4.15
C PHE A 108 -16.53 -1.02 -3.14
N ARG A 109 -16.26 -0.55 -1.92
CA ARG A 109 -17.28 -0.53 -0.87
C ARG A 109 -18.15 0.73 -0.93
N TYR A 110 -17.65 1.83 -1.50
CA TYR A 110 -18.26 3.15 -1.35
C TYR A 110 -18.34 3.93 -2.68
N GLU A 111 -19.10 3.37 -3.61
CA GLU A 111 -19.27 3.86 -4.99
C GLU A 111 -20.08 5.17 -5.11
N PHE A 112 -20.66 5.68 -4.03
CA PHE A 112 -21.65 6.76 -4.11
C PHE A 112 -21.03 8.18 -4.18
N SER A 113 -19.73 8.33 -3.89
CA SER A 113 -19.05 9.63 -3.90
C SER A 113 -17.98 9.70 -4.99
N TYR A 114 -18.22 10.53 -6.00
CA TYR A 114 -17.26 10.76 -7.09
C TYR A 114 -15.92 11.29 -6.58
N ASP A 115 -15.94 12.27 -5.66
CA ASP A 115 -14.72 12.86 -5.13
C ASP A 115 -13.90 11.87 -4.29
N LEU A 116 -14.58 11.03 -3.50
CA LEU A 116 -13.94 9.94 -2.76
C LEU A 116 -13.26 8.96 -3.72
N GLN A 117 -13.99 8.48 -4.74
CA GLN A 117 -13.44 7.56 -5.73
C GLN A 117 -12.23 8.15 -6.46
N ARG A 118 -12.32 9.42 -6.89
CA ARG A 118 -11.23 10.10 -7.61
C ARG A 118 -9.98 10.22 -6.73
N LYS A 119 -10.14 10.62 -5.46
CA LYS A 119 -9.03 10.75 -4.50
C LYS A 119 -8.39 9.39 -4.18
N LEU A 120 -9.19 8.37 -3.90
CA LEU A 120 -8.67 7.02 -3.64
C LEU A 120 -7.96 6.44 -4.88
N ALA A 121 -8.47 6.67 -6.08
CA ALA A 121 -7.81 6.22 -7.31
C ALA A 121 -6.47 6.93 -7.54
N GLN A 122 -6.36 8.22 -7.18
CA GLN A 122 -5.09 8.95 -7.19
C GLN A 122 -4.09 8.36 -6.19
N LEU A 123 -4.54 8.15 -4.94
CA LEU A 123 -3.74 7.52 -3.90
C LEU A 123 -3.20 6.15 -4.34
N ILE A 124 -4.05 5.26 -4.86
CA ILE A 124 -3.63 3.92 -5.33
C ILE A 124 -2.49 4.01 -6.35
N ARG A 125 -2.56 4.95 -7.31
CA ARG A 125 -1.50 5.10 -8.32
C ARG A 125 -0.20 5.58 -7.69
N GLU A 126 -0.29 6.53 -6.77
CA GLU A 126 0.89 7.05 -6.05
C GLU A 126 1.53 5.95 -5.19
N GLU A 127 0.76 5.16 -4.43
CA GLU A 127 1.32 4.06 -3.63
C GLU A 127 1.92 2.93 -4.47
N MET A 128 1.30 2.60 -5.60
CA MET A 128 1.88 1.59 -6.50
C MET A 128 3.17 2.09 -7.16
N LEU A 129 3.30 3.40 -7.40
CA LEU A 129 4.55 4.01 -7.84
C LEU A 129 5.62 3.96 -6.73
N HIS A 130 5.27 4.28 -5.48
CA HIS A 130 6.19 4.13 -4.35
C HIS A 130 6.65 2.68 -4.20
N TYR A 131 5.72 1.72 -4.30
CA TYR A 131 6.04 0.29 -4.26
C TYR A 131 7.08 -0.10 -5.32
N GLU A 132 6.86 0.32 -6.57
CA GLU A 132 7.80 0.07 -7.68
C GLU A 132 9.18 0.69 -7.42
N GLN A 133 9.22 1.92 -6.91
CA GLN A 133 10.46 2.61 -6.57
C GLN A 133 11.23 1.86 -5.47
N VAL A 134 10.54 1.34 -4.44
CA VAL A 134 11.18 0.51 -3.40
C VAL A 134 11.71 -0.80 -3.98
N LEU A 135 10.98 -1.45 -4.91
CA LEU A 135 11.47 -2.64 -5.61
C LEU A 135 12.76 -2.34 -6.40
N GLY A 136 12.81 -1.20 -7.11
CA GLY A 136 14.01 -0.74 -7.79
C GLY A 136 15.17 -0.53 -6.81
N ILE A 137 14.90 0.04 -5.64
CA ILE A 137 15.90 0.18 -4.56
C ILE A 137 16.40 -1.17 -4.07
N MET A 138 15.51 -2.13 -3.82
CA MET A 138 15.89 -3.48 -3.42
C MET A 138 16.75 -4.17 -4.48
N HIS A 139 16.37 -4.06 -5.75
CA HIS A 139 17.08 -4.66 -6.87
C HIS A 139 18.52 -4.13 -6.98
N GLU A 140 18.71 -2.81 -6.94
CA GLU A 140 20.05 -2.20 -6.98
C GLU A 140 20.94 -2.59 -5.80
N ARG A 141 20.33 -2.91 -4.64
CA ARG A 141 21.03 -3.40 -3.45
C ARG A 141 21.33 -4.90 -3.50
N GLY A 142 20.96 -5.61 -4.56
CA GLY A 142 21.05 -7.06 -4.65
C GLY A 142 20.21 -7.78 -3.59
N GLN A 143 19.16 -7.11 -3.08
CA GLN A 143 18.34 -7.62 -1.98
C GLN A 143 17.25 -8.55 -2.52
N ALA A 144 17.40 -9.85 -2.24
CA ALA A 144 16.38 -10.83 -2.57
C ALA A 144 15.11 -10.66 -1.72
N TRP A 145 13.95 -10.88 -2.35
CA TRP A 145 12.66 -10.88 -1.68
C TRP A 145 12.53 -12.07 -0.72
N LYS A 146 12.05 -11.81 0.50
CA LYS A 146 11.76 -12.84 1.51
C LYS A 146 10.30 -12.79 1.95
N TYR A 147 9.80 -13.87 2.54
CA TYR A 147 8.50 -13.76 3.23
C TYR A 147 8.67 -12.94 4.52
N LEU A 148 7.80 -11.96 4.74
CA LEU A 148 7.67 -11.22 6.00
C LEU A 148 6.20 -11.23 6.43
N SER A 149 5.92 -11.62 7.68
CA SER A 149 4.59 -11.48 8.27
C SER A 149 4.26 -10.00 8.49
N ALA A 150 2.98 -9.65 8.44
CA ALA A 150 2.54 -8.32 8.82
C ALA A 150 2.69 -8.11 10.33
N GLY A 151 3.23 -6.95 10.73
CA GLY A 151 3.31 -6.56 12.15
C GLY A 151 1.94 -6.26 12.77
N ARG A 152 1.95 -5.98 14.08
CA ARG A 152 0.71 -5.78 14.87
C ARG A 152 0.00 -4.44 14.66
N TYR A 153 0.68 -3.42 14.14
CA TYR A 153 0.21 -2.02 14.14
C TYR A 153 -1.18 -1.82 13.52
N ALA A 154 -1.33 -1.99 12.20
CA ALA A 154 -2.59 -1.76 11.51
C ALA A 154 -3.72 -2.65 12.05
N LYS A 155 -3.40 -3.92 12.38
CA LYS A 155 -4.35 -4.84 13.02
C LYS A 155 -4.78 -4.35 14.40
N GLY A 156 -3.85 -3.80 15.18
CA GLY A 156 -4.10 -3.21 16.49
C GLY A 156 -5.08 -2.05 16.40
N MET A 157 -4.83 -1.11 15.50
CA MET A 157 -5.73 0.01 15.21
C MET A 157 -7.13 -0.48 14.79
N LEU A 158 -7.20 -1.41 13.84
CA LEU A 158 -8.46 -1.94 13.31
C LEU A 158 -9.32 -2.67 14.34
N LYS A 159 -8.77 -3.14 15.47
CA LYS A 159 -9.56 -3.75 16.56
C LYS A 159 -10.57 -2.78 17.16
N HIS A 160 -10.29 -1.49 17.12
CA HIS A 160 -11.15 -0.47 17.71
C HIS A 160 -12.17 0.11 16.73
N LYS A 161 -12.11 -0.30 15.46
CA LYS A 161 -13.01 0.14 14.40
C LYS A 161 -14.47 -0.20 14.73
N ARG A 162 -15.36 0.77 14.57
CA ARG A 162 -16.82 0.60 14.64
C ARG A 162 -17.32 -0.35 13.53
N THR A 163 -18.43 -1.04 13.79
CA THR A 163 -18.96 -2.11 12.92
C THR A 163 -20.14 -1.69 12.04
N TYR A 164 -20.66 -0.47 12.19
CA TYR A 164 -21.79 0.07 11.45
C TYR A 164 -21.36 1.23 10.54
N GLU A 165 -22.01 1.37 9.39
CA GLU A 165 -21.73 2.45 8.43
C GLU A 165 -22.53 3.72 8.76
N PRO A 166 -22.03 4.93 8.44
CA PRO A 166 -20.71 5.23 7.82
C PRO A 166 -19.55 5.30 8.83
N ALA A 167 -19.82 5.11 10.13
CA ALA A 167 -18.84 5.21 11.22
C ALA A 167 -17.62 4.28 11.05
N ALA A 168 -17.86 3.07 10.55
CA ALA A 168 -16.84 2.10 10.18
C ALA A 168 -15.87 2.65 9.12
N MET A 169 -16.37 3.34 8.10
CA MET A 169 -15.54 3.97 7.07
C MET A 169 -14.73 5.13 7.62
N ILE A 170 -15.36 6.01 8.39
CA ILE A 170 -14.70 7.14 9.05
C ILE A 170 -13.52 6.64 9.87
N ASP A 171 -13.70 5.56 10.64
CA ASP A 171 -12.61 4.94 11.41
C ASP A 171 -11.47 4.43 10.53
N VAL A 172 -11.78 3.78 9.39
CA VAL A 172 -10.73 3.29 8.48
C VAL A 172 -9.93 4.44 7.87
N LEU A 173 -10.58 5.54 7.50
CA LEU A 173 -9.92 6.73 6.96
C LEU A 173 -9.06 7.42 8.03
N ILE A 174 -9.54 7.54 9.27
CA ILE A 174 -8.75 8.07 10.40
C ILE A 174 -7.53 7.18 10.65
N ILE A 175 -7.70 5.85 10.65
CA ILE A 175 -6.58 4.91 10.79
C ILE A 175 -5.57 5.08 9.64
N GLY A 176 -6.05 5.28 8.40
CA GLY A 176 -5.21 5.64 7.25
C GLY A 176 -4.38 6.88 7.53
N ALA A 177 -5.00 7.96 8.00
CA ALA A 177 -4.29 9.19 8.37
C ALA A 177 -3.16 8.95 9.40
N PHE A 178 -3.39 8.11 10.42
CA PHE A 178 -2.35 7.73 11.39
C PHE A 178 -1.23 6.88 10.79
N ILE A 179 -1.53 5.98 9.85
CA ILE A 179 -0.52 5.20 9.15
C ILE A 179 0.39 6.14 8.35
N GLU A 180 -0.17 7.02 7.51
CA GLU A 180 0.64 7.93 6.67
C GLU A 180 1.42 8.95 7.50
N ALA A 181 0.81 9.49 8.56
CA ALA A 181 1.51 10.41 9.45
C ALA A 181 2.70 9.74 10.17
N ARG A 182 2.52 8.50 10.64
CA ARG A 182 3.62 7.74 11.25
C ARG A 182 4.68 7.38 10.23
N SER A 183 4.29 7.00 9.01
CA SER A 183 5.21 6.74 7.91
C SER A 183 6.08 7.96 7.62
N CYS A 184 5.45 9.13 7.46
CA CYS A 184 6.14 10.41 7.27
C CYS A 184 7.18 10.70 8.37
N GLU A 185 6.79 10.54 9.64
CA GLU A 185 7.69 10.79 10.77
C GLU A 185 8.86 9.81 10.83
N ARG A 186 8.64 8.53 10.50
CA ARG A 186 9.69 7.51 10.46
C ARG A 186 10.64 7.67 9.28
N PHE A 187 10.12 8.02 8.10
CA PHE A 187 10.97 8.37 6.96
C PHE A 187 11.87 9.55 7.28
N ALA A 188 11.33 10.59 7.95
CA ALA A 188 12.11 11.75 8.35
C ALA A 188 13.23 11.35 9.32
N ALA A 189 12.90 10.59 10.37
CA ALA A 189 13.87 10.12 11.35
C ALA A 189 14.97 9.25 10.72
N LEU A 190 14.60 8.31 9.83
CA LEU A 190 15.56 7.43 9.16
C LEU A 190 16.46 8.19 8.17
N ALA A 191 15.89 9.12 7.41
CA ALA A 191 16.64 9.86 6.39
C ALA A 191 17.73 10.79 6.95
N GLU A 192 17.71 11.07 8.25
CA GLU A 192 18.75 11.84 8.95
C GLU A 192 19.97 10.98 9.32
N VAL A 193 19.80 9.67 9.46
CA VAL A 193 20.85 8.77 10.02
C VAL A 193 21.32 7.67 9.05
N ILE A 194 20.60 7.44 7.95
CA ILE A 194 21.00 6.48 6.91
C ILE A 194 22.23 7.00 6.14
N ASN A 195 23.29 6.18 6.09
CA ASN A 195 24.50 6.45 5.31
C ASN A 195 24.34 6.18 3.80
N ASP A 196 23.38 5.34 3.41
CA ASP A 196 23.03 5.13 1.99
C ASP A 196 22.33 6.40 1.45
N GLU A 197 23.10 7.24 0.75
CA GLU A 197 22.61 8.52 0.22
C GLU A 197 21.40 8.37 -0.71
N ARG A 198 21.35 7.30 -1.51
CA ARG A 198 20.24 7.05 -2.44
C ARG A 198 18.96 6.75 -1.68
N LEU A 199 19.03 5.87 -0.67
CA LEU A 199 17.88 5.56 0.16
C LEU A 199 17.45 6.76 1.02
N ALA A 200 18.40 7.48 1.62
CA ALA A 200 18.09 8.67 2.41
C ALA A 200 17.42 9.75 1.56
N LYS A 201 17.89 9.99 0.32
CA LYS A 201 17.24 10.90 -0.62
C LYS A 201 15.81 10.46 -0.95
N TYR A 202 15.61 9.16 -1.18
CA TYR A 202 14.29 8.61 -1.44
C TYR A 202 13.33 8.78 -0.26
N TYR A 203 13.75 8.49 0.97
CA TYR A 203 12.92 8.70 2.16
C TYR A 203 12.58 10.18 2.39
N ARG A 204 13.48 11.13 2.08
CA ARG A 204 13.13 12.56 2.09
C ARG A 204 12.14 12.95 0.99
N TYR A 205 12.24 12.31 -0.17
CA TYR A 205 11.31 12.54 -1.29
C TYR A 205 9.87 12.16 -0.92
N LEU A 206 9.69 11.04 -0.23
CA LEU A 206 8.38 10.56 0.22
C LEU A 206 7.68 11.52 1.19
N LEU A 207 8.41 12.28 2.02
CA LEU A 207 7.82 13.13 3.07
C LEU A 207 6.68 14.03 2.57
N LYS A 208 6.78 14.54 1.33
CA LYS A 208 5.74 15.40 0.75
C LYS A 208 4.48 14.62 0.36
N SER A 209 4.60 13.42 -0.21
CA SER A 209 3.42 12.59 -0.52
C SER A 209 2.76 12.13 0.77
N GLU A 210 3.53 11.57 1.71
CA GLU A 210 3.04 11.05 2.99
C GLU A 210 2.29 12.12 3.80
N SER A 211 2.87 13.34 3.91
CA SER A 211 2.22 14.45 4.62
C SER A 211 0.89 14.83 3.98
N ARG A 212 0.80 14.81 2.64
CA ARG A 212 -0.44 15.11 1.92
C ARG A 212 -1.45 13.98 2.05
N HIS A 213 -1.03 12.72 2.00
CA HIS A 213 -1.91 11.57 2.16
C HIS A 213 -2.58 11.54 3.52
N PHE A 214 -1.82 11.84 4.58
CA PHE A 214 -2.35 12.05 5.93
C PHE A 214 -3.50 13.07 5.93
N GLU A 215 -3.29 14.26 5.36
CA GLU A 215 -4.30 15.32 5.30
C GLU A 215 -5.50 14.91 4.45
N ASP A 216 -5.26 14.26 3.31
CA ASP A 216 -6.32 13.77 2.42
C ASP A 216 -7.21 12.73 3.11
N TYR A 217 -6.63 11.80 3.89
CA TYR A 217 -7.39 10.84 4.67
C TYR A 217 -8.27 11.50 5.74
N LEU A 218 -7.76 12.49 6.47
CA LEU A 218 -8.56 13.24 7.44
C LEU A 218 -9.69 14.04 6.76
N ALA A 219 -9.39 14.69 5.65
CA ALA A 219 -10.39 15.44 4.88
C ALA A 219 -11.49 14.52 4.34
N LEU A 220 -11.13 13.33 3.85
CA LEU A 220 -12.09 12.31 3.45
C LEU A 220 -12.93 11.81 4.63
N ALA A 221 -12.32 11.54 5.78
CA ALA A 221 -13.04 11.12 6.99
C ALA A 221 -14.08 12.17 7.42
N GLN A 222 -13.69 13.45 7.47
CA GLN A 222 -14.59 14.53 7.83
C GLN A 222 -15.71 14.73 6.79
N SER A 223 -15.44 14.53 5.49
CA SER A 223 -16.46 14.67 4.45
C SER A 223 -17.62 13.68 4.54
N LEU A 224 -17.48 12.61 5.33
CA LEU A 224 -18.50 11.59 5.56
C LEU A 224 -19.32 11.81 6.83
N SER A 225 -19.06 12.90 7.57
CA SER A 225 -19.71 13.22 8.84
C SER A 225 -20.05 14.70 8.89
N ASP A 226 -21.29 15.03 9.24
CA ASP A 226 -21.68 16.41 9.54
C ASP A 226 -21.12 16.86 10.91
N ASP A 227 -20.93 15.91 11.83
CA ASP A 227 -20.31 16.14 13.13
C ASP A 227 -18.77 16.10 13.05
N SER A 228 -18.11 16.76 14.00
CA SER A 228 -16.64 16.71 14.12
C SER A 228 -16.14 15.29 14.38
N ILE A 229 -15.05 14.92 13.71
CA ILE A 229 -14.34 13.65 13.94
C ILE A 229 -13.28 13.73 15.04
N ASP A 230 -13.10 14.88 15.69
CA ASP A 230 -11.97 15.16 16.60
C ASP A 230 -11.89 14.22 17.80
N GLU A 231 -13.04 13.86 18.39
CA GLU A 231 -13.10 12.87 19.47
C GLU A 231 -12.54 11.53 19.01
N ARG A 232 -12.86 11.15 17.77
CA ARG A 232 -12.42 9.88 17.20
C ARG A 232 -10.96 9.89 16.81
N VAL A 233 -10.47 11.01 16.28
CA VAL A 233 -9.05 11.24 16.05
C VAL A 233 -8.26 11.16 17.36
N THR A 234 -8.75 11.82 18.41
CA THR A 234 -8.12 11.79 19.75
C THR A 234 -8.05 10.38 20.31
N PHE A 235 -9.13 9.62 20.19
CA PHE A 235 -9.14 8.21 20.59
C PHE A 235 -8.07 7.39 19.85
N PHE A 236 -8.00 7.50 18.51
CA PHE A 236 -7.02 6.73 17.75
C PHE A 236 -5.58 7.23 17.97
N LYS A 237 -5.39 8.50 18.33
CA LYS A 237 -4.09 9.04 18.74
C LYS A 237 -3.51 8.30 19.95
N GLU A 238 -4.36 8.01 20.94
CA GLU A 238 -3.95 7.26 22.14
C GLU A 238 -3.61 5.81 21.80
N VAL A 239 -4.45 5.14 21.01
CA VAL A 239 -4.21 3.75 20.56
C VAL A 239 -2.92 3.64 19.75
N GLU A 240 -2.69 4.58 18.83
CA GLU A 240 -1.50 4.64 17.99
C GLU A 240 -0.24 4.85 18.82
N ALA A 241 -0.28 5.81 19.75
CA ALA A 241 0.84 6.10 20.64
C ALA A 241 1.22 4.89 21.51
N GLU A 242 0.23 4.15 22.01
CA GLU A 242 0.46 2.91 22.75
C GLU A 242 1.15 1.85 21.88
N LEU A 243 0.67 1.63 20.65
CA LEU A 243 1.25 0.64 19.73
C LEU A 243 2.70 0.95 19.37
N ILE A 244 3.05 2.24 19.22
CA ILE A 244 4.39 2.71 18.89
C ILE A 244 5.33 2.68 20.09
N SER A 245 4.83 2.97 21.29
CA SER A 245 5.68 3.12 22.48
C SER A 245 5.83 1.85 23.30
N THR A 246 4.96 0.86 23.11
CA THR A 246 5.05 -0.40 23.86
C THR A 246 6.00 -1.41 23.21
N PRO A 247 6.60 -2.32 24.00
CA PRO A 247 7.52 -3.31 23.46
C PRO A 247 6.91 -4.20 22.38
N ASP A 248 7.70 -4.50 21.35
CA ASP A 248 7.37 -5.32 20.19
C ASP A 248 8.47 -6.35 19.93
N THR A 249 8.06 -7.59 19.69
CA THR A 249 8.96 -8.71 19.42
C THR A 249 9.34 -8.82 17.94
N GLU A 250 8.61 -8.11 17.07
CA GLU A 250 8.90 -8.06 15.64
C GLU A 250 9.32 -6.65 15.24
N LEU A 251 10.46 -6.51 14.56
CA LEU A 251 10.81 -5.25 13.91
C LEU A 251 10.05 -5.13 12.59
N ARG A 252 9.30 -4.04 12.42
CA ARG A 252 8.56 -3.70 11.19
C ARG A 252 8.59 -2.18 11.00
N PHE A 253 8.23 -1.72 9.81
CA PHE A 253 8.19 -0.29 9.49
C PHE A 253 7.28 0.48 10.45
N HIS A 254 6.20 -0.14 10.95
CA HIS A 254 5.30 0.42 11.98
C HIS A 254 5.33 -0.33 13.32
N SER A 255 6.36 -1.15 13.63
CA SER A 255 6.43 -1.84 14.93
C SER A 255 6.60 -0.90 16.11
N GLY A 256 6.26 -1.37 17.31
CA GLY A 256 6.58 -0.67 18.56
C GLY A 256 8.08 -0.72 18.92
N ASP A 257 8.39 -0.41 20.17
CA ASP A 257 9.77 -0.41 20.68
C ASP A 257 10.35 -1.82 20.65
N PRO A 258 11.50 -2.05 20.00
CA PRO A 258 12.08 -3.38 19.91
C PRO A 258 12.45 -3.89 21.31
N VAL A 259 11.96 -5.07 21.67
CA VAL A 259 12.55 -5.83 22.78
C VAL A 259 13.98 -6.20 22.35
N ALA A 260 14.96 -6.07 23.25
CA ALA A 260 16.36 -6.38 22.95
C ALA A 260 16.48 -7.70 22.17
N LEU A 261 16.95 -7.59 20.92
CA LEU A 261 17.10 -8.69 19.96
C LEU A 261 18.27 -9.60 20.36
#